data_AF-A0A066UMK6-F1
#
_entry.id   AF-A0A066UMK6-F1
#
_cell.length_a   1.000
_cell.length_b   1.000
_cell.length_c   1.000
_cell.angle_alpha   90.00
_cell.angle_beta   90.00
_cell.angle_gamma   90.00
#
_symmetry.space_group_name_H-M   'P 1'
#
loop_
_entity.id
_entity.type
_entity.pdbx_description
1 polymer ?
#
loop_
_entity_poly.entity_id
_entity_poly.type
_entity_poly.pdbx_seq_one_letter_code
_entity_poly.pdbx_strand_id
1 'polypeptide(L)'
;MKKLAWFATTLLMFGCASTSTTNNQTPSKSDYGNYPGKGGMTAYAIDSNAYKYHYDYGFTGVDAMGWDGNLQYAWSRTAGAKTCGMTLDSKTIISLLAKKYGYDELVHEMNGVGFHFIQQSKIKDFCNEKRVAELKQVIPQMMNGQFVKKF
;
A
#
# COMPACT_ATOMS: atom_id res chain seq x y z
N MET A 1 66.59 -4.83 -36.05
CA MET A 1 65.50 -5.73 -36.49
C MET A 1 64.43 -5.76 -35.40
N LYS A 2 63.18 -5.40 -35.76
CA LYS A 2 61.86 -5.80 -35.20
C LYS A 2 61.65 -5.79 -33.67
N LYS A 3 60.59 -5.25 -33.05
CA LYS A 3 59.41 -4.42 -33.37
C LYS A 3 58.92 -3.93 -31.98
N LEU A 4 58.61 -2.64 -31.81
CA LEU A 4 57.89 -2.15 -30.61
C LEU A 4 56.44 -2.68 -30.68
N ALA A 5 56.00 -3.38 -29.65
CA ALA A 5 54.59 -3.73 -29.46
C ALA A 5 53.92 -2.64 -28.63
N TRP A 6 53.12 -1.81 -29.29
CA TRP A 6 52.14 -0.94 -28.65
C TRP A 6 50.97 -1.81 -28.19
N PHE A 7 50.76 -1.91 -26.88
CA PHE A 7 49.49 -2.40 -26.33
C PHE A 7 48.61 -1.18 -26.06
N ALA A 8 47.60 -1.00 -26.91
CA ALA A 8 46.49 -0.08 -26.65
C ALA A 8 45.52 -0.77 -25.69
N THR A 9 45.50 -0.33 -24.43
CA THR A 9 44.48 -0.74 -23.45
C THR A 9 43.19 -0.01 -23.77
N THR A 10 42.26 -0.69 -24.45
CA THR A 10 40.89 -0.20 -24.65
C THR A 10 40.15 -0.25 -23.32
N LEU A 11 39.89 0.93 -22.75
CA LEU A 11 39.04 1.11 -21.58
C LEU A 11 37.57 0.93 -22.01
N LEU A 12 37.02 -0.27 -21.80
CA LEU A 12 35.58 -0.53 -21.95
C LEU A 12 34.83 0.07 -20.75
N MET A 13 34.34 1.30 -20.91
CA MET A 13 33.29 1.86 -20.05
C MET A 13 32.01 1.07 -20.28
N PHE A 14 31.74 0.06 -19.45
CA PHE A 14 30.41 -0.53 -19.33
C PHE A 14 29.49 0.48 -18.64
N GLY A 15 28.87 1.35 -19.45
CA GLY A 15 27.71 2.10 -19.02
C GLY A 15 26.53 1.16 -18.87
N CYS A 16 26.16 0.81 -17.65
CA CYS A 16 24.83 0.27 -17.35
C CYS A 16 23.80 1.38 -17.57
N ALA A 17 23.44 1.61 -18.83
CA ALA A 17 22.22 2.33 -19.16
C ALA A 17 21.05 1.38 -18.87
N SER A 18 20.59 1.37 -17.63
CA SER A 18 19.32 0.77 -17.25
C SER A 18 18.22 1.56 -17.95
N THR A 19 17.83 1.14 -19.15
CA THR A 19 16.58 1.57 -19.77
C THR A 19 15.45 0.91 -18.99
N SER A 20 15.13 1.49 -17.83
CA SER A 20 13.84 1.27 -17.19
C SER A 20 12.80 1.95 -18.07
N THR A 21 12.30 1.23 -19.07
CA THR A 21 11.11 1.62 -19.82
C THR A 21 9.96 1.63 -18.81
N THR A 22 9.71 2.78 -18.20
CA THR A 22 8.43 3.02 -17.52
C THR A 22 7.38 3.06 -18.62
N ASN A 23 6.76 1.91 -18.87
CA ASN A 23 5.49 1.87 -19.59
C ASN A 23 4.52 2.72 -18.77
N ASN A 24 4.37 4.00 -19.13
CA ASN A 24 3.31 4.88 -18.67
C ASN A 24 1.99 4.42 -19.31
N GLN A 25 1.64 3.16 -19.11
CA GLN A 25 0.37 2.62 -19.52
C GLN A 25 -0.64 3.10 -18.49
N THR A 26 -1.51 4.03 -18.90
CA THR A 26 -2.63 4.44 -18.07
C THR A 26 -3.40 3.18 -17.69
N PRO A 27 -3.64 2.93 -16.38
CA PRO A 27 -4.39 1.77 -15.96
C PRO A 27 -5.74 1.71 -16.67
N SER A 28 -6.08 0.53 -17.18
CA SER A 28 -7.35 0.26 -17.82
C SER A 28 -8.46 0.14 -16.78
N LYS A 29 -9.72 0.30 -17.18
CA LYS A 29 -10.87 0.16 -16.25
C LYS A 29 -10.90 -1.19 -15.53
N SER A 30 -10.41 -2.27 -16.15
CA SER A 30 -10.33 -3.59 -15.52
C SER A 30 -9.33 -3.67 -14.37
N ASP A 31 -8.39 -2.73 -14.28
CA ASP A 31 -7.33 -2.76 -13.26
C ASP A 31 -7.79 -2.19 -11.91
N TYR A 32 -8.85 -1.37 -11.91
CA TYR A 32 -9.45 -0.72 -10.71
C TYR A 32 -10.46 -1.61 -9.97
N GLY A 33 -10.53 -2.89 -10.34
CA GLY A 33 -11.58 -3.80 -9.89
C GLY A 33 -12.98 -3.32 -10.31
N ASN A 34 -13.96 -3.49 -9.44
CA ASN A 34 -15.36 -3.20 -9.73
C ASN A 34 -15.78 -1.75 -9.40
N TYR A 35 -14.84 -0.82 -9.18
CA TYR A 35 -15.19 0.56 -8.83
C TYR A 35 -15.84 1.29 -10.03
N PRO A 36 -17.11 1.72 -9.93
CA PRO A 36 -17.80 2.34 -11.08
C PRO A 36 -17.53 3.85 -11.20
N GLY A 37 -16.82 4.46 -10.24
CA GLY A 37 -16.54 5.89 -10.20
C GLY A 37 -15.35 6.31 -11.06
N LYS A 38 -14.92 7.56 -10.90
CA LYS A 38 -13.72 8.11 -11.54
C LYS A 38 -12.59 8.20 -10.52
N GLY A 39 -11.35 8.04 -10.99
CA GLY A 39 -10.17 8.00 -10.12
C GLY A 39 -10.03 6.65 -9.39
N GLY A 40 -9.07 6.59 -8.48
CA GLY A 40 -8.73 5.39 -7.70
C GLY A 40 -7.70 5.74 -6.64
N MET A 41 -7.15 4.73 -5.97
CA MET A 41 -6.13 4.91 -4.95
C MET A 41 -4.81 5.42 -5.52
N THR A 42 -4.58 5.25 -6.83
CA THR A 42 -3.38 5.77 -7.52
C THR A 42 -3.45 7.27 -7.86
N ALA A 43 -4.56 7.95 -7.58
CA ALA A 43 -4.71 9.36 -7.91
C ALA A 43 -3.85 10.25 -6.99
N TYR A 44 -3.27 11.33 -7.53
CA TYR A 44 -2.53 12.31 -6.73
C TYR A 44 -3.39 12.90 -5.60
N ALA A 45 -4.64 13.23 -5.92
CA ALA A 45 -5.67 13.56 -4.95
C ALA A 45 -6.73 12.46 -4.98
N ILE A 46 -6.75 11.62 -3.94
CA ILE A 46 -7.71 10.52 -3.82
C ILE A 46 -9.05 11.09 -3.37
N ASP A 47 -10.07 10.91 -4.20
CA ASP A 47 -11.43 11.32 -3.84
C ASP A 47 -11.98 10.45 -2.70
N SER A 48 -12.72 11.09 -1.79
CA SER A 48 -13.31 10.44 -0.61
C SER A 48 -14.21 9.25 -0.97
N ASN A 49 -14.94 9.31 -2.08
CA ASN A 49 -15.81 8.22 -2.54
C ASN A 49 -15.00 7.02 -3.06
N ALA A 50 -13.88 7.25 -3.77
CA ALA A 50 -12.97 6.20 -4.21
C ALA A 50 -12.34 5.51 -3.00
N TYR A 51 -11.81 6.28 -2.04
CA TYR A 51 -11.26 5.72 -0.82
C TYR A 51 -12.31 4.91 -0.03
N LYS A 52 -13.53 5.44 0.17
CA LYS A 52 -14.62 4.72 0.85
C LYS A 52 -14.92 3.39 0.15
N TYR A 53 -14.97 3.39 -1.18
CA TYR A 53 -15.20 2.19 -1.96
C TYR A 53 -14.11 1.14 -1.70
N HIS A 54 -12.83 1.50 -1.86
CA HIS A 54 -11.75 0.53 -1.65
C HIS A 54 -11.60 0.10 -0.20
N TYR A 55 -11.93 0.98 0.75
CA TYR A 55 -12.07 0.58 2.15
C TYR A 55 -13.16 -0.48 2.32
N ASP A 56 -14.32 -0.38 1.67
CA ASP A 56 -15.40 -1.35 1.88
C ASP A 56 -15.23 -2.66 1.07
N TYR A 57 -14.67 -2.56 -0.14
CA TYR A 57 -14.62 -3.65 -1.13
C TYR A 57 -13.23 -4.24 -1.35
N GLY A 58 -12.16 -3.53 -1.00
CA GLY A 58 -10.79 -3.99 -1.13
C GLY A 58 -9.88 -3.05 -1.91
N PHE A 59 -8.60 -3.08 -1.53
CA PHE A 59 -7.50 -2.46 -2.25
C PHE A 59 -6.84 -3.56 -3.08
N THR A 60 -7.19 -3.64 -4.38
CA THR A 60 -6.76 -4.73 -5.27
C THR A 60 -6.33 -4.17 -6.62
N GLY A 61 -5.62 -4.95 -7.42
CA GLY A 61 -5.12 -4.50 -8.72
C GLY A 61 -4.22 -3.26 -8.55
N VAL A 62 -4.40 -2.26 -9.41
CA VAL A 62 -3.63 -1.02 -9.33
C VAL A 62 -3.95 -0.21 -8.08
N ASP A 63 -5.14 -0.38 -7.49
CA ASP A 63 -5.54 0.32 -6.26
C ASP A 63 -4.92 -0.26 -4.99
N ALA A 64 -4.23 -1.39 -5.10
CA ALA A 64 -3.31 -1.83 -4.05
C ALA A 64 -2.01 -1.00 -4.05
N MET A 65 -1.78 -0.16 -5.08
CA MET A 65 -0.63 0.74 -5.20
C MET A 65 0.73 0.03 -5.08
N GLY A 66 0.83 -1.19 -5.60
CA GLY A 66 2.05 -2.01 -5.55
C GLY A 66 2.25 -2.79 -4.24
N TRP A 67 1.32 -2.69 -3.29
CA TRP A 67 1.33 -3.47 -2.06
C TRP A 67 0.48 -4.74 -2.18
N ASP A 68 0.68 -5.68 -1.26
CA ASP A 68 -0.24 -6.80 -1.08
C ASP A 68 -1.63 -6.28 -0.63
N GLY A 69 -2.71 -6.77 -1.25
CA GLY A 69 -4.07 -6.29 -0.97
C GLY A 69 -4.56 -6.61 0.46
N ASN A 70 -4.08 -7.72 1.06
CA ASN A 70 -4.37 -8.06 2.45
C ASN A 70 -3.55 -7.20 3.42
N LEU A 71 -2.33 -6.82 3.04
CA LEU A 71 -1.55 -5.84 3.78
C LEU A 71 -2.24 -4.47 3.79
N GLN A 72 -2.69 -3.99 2.62
CA GLN A 72 -3.48 -2.76 2.50
C GLN A 72 -4.75 -2.80 3.35
N TYR A 73 -5.47 -3.93 3.31
CA TYR A 73 -6.63 -4.14 4.17
C TYR A 73 -6.27 -4.04 5.66
N ALA A 74 -5.19 -4.69 6.10
CA ALA A 74 -4.80 -4.65 7.51
C ALA A 74 -4.37 -3.25 7.97
N TRP A 75 -3.61 -2.52 7.15
CA TRP A 75 -3.30 -1.12 7.39
C TRP A 75 -4.56 -0.26 7.47
N SER A 76 -5.49 -0.44 6.54
CA SER A 76 -6.72 0.35 6.50
C SER A 76 -7.58 0.13 7.74
N ARG A 77 -7.71 -1.11 8.24
CA ARG A 77 -8.48 -1.39 9.47
C ARG A 77 -7.79 -0.86 10.71
N THR A 78 -6.48 -1.02 10.80
CA THR A 78 -5.70 -0.46 11.92
C THR A 78 -5.89 1.06 11.99
N ALA A 79 -5.80 1.74 10.85
CA ALA A 79 -6.12 3.17 10.75
C ALA A 79 -7.58 3.46 11.08
N GLY A 80 -8.52 2.64 10.59
CA GLY A 80 -9.95 2.82 10.79
C GLY A 80 -10.34 2.78 12.25
N ALA A 81 -9.73 1.89 13.03
CA ALA A 81 -9.92 1.83 14.47
C ALA A 81 -9.41 3.10 15.17
N LYS A 82 -8.26 3.66 14.74
CA LYS A 82 -7.77 4.96 15.25
C LYS A 82 -8.75 6.09 14.89
N THR A 83 -9.16 6.19 13.63
CA THR A 83 -10.07 7.25 13.17
C THR A 83 -11.43 7.17 13.87
N CYS A 84 -11.91 5.97 14.17
CA CYS A 84 -13.17 5.76 14.88
C CYS A 84 -13.05 5.79 16.42
N GLY A 85 -11.91 6.25 16.95
CA GLY A 85 -11.73 6.48 18.38
C GLY A 85 -11.66 5.21 19.24
N MET A 86 -11.33 4.06 18.65
CA MET A 86 -11.14 2.82 19.40
C MET A 86 -9.79 2.84 20.12
N THR A 87 -9.77 2.42 21.38
CA THR A 87 -8.52 2.16 22.10
C THR A 87 -7.82 0.96 21.46
N LEU A 88 -6.62 1.17 20.91
CA LEU A 88 -5.78 0.10 20.39
C LEU A 88 -4.29 0.37 20.59
N ASP A 89 -3.51 -0.70 20.71
CA ASP A 89 -2.05 -0.64 20.60
C ASP A 89 -1.63 -0.85 19.14
N SER A 90 -1.60 0.24 18.37
CA SER A 90 -1.20 0.18 16.97
C SER A 90 0.25 -0.26 16.78
N LYS A 91 1.13 -0.07 17.78
CA LYS A 91 2.54 -0.45 17.66
C LYS A 91 2.69 -1.97 17.65
N THR A 92 1.95 -2.66 18.52
CA THR A 92 1.90 -4.13 18.51
C THR A 92 1.42 -4.67 17.16
N ILE A 93 0.35 -4.10 16.60
CA ILE A 93 -0.15 -4.53 15.27
C ILE A 93 0.89 -4.27 14.18
N ILE A 94 1.54 -3.10 14.19
CA ILE A 94 2.61 -2.76 13.23
C ILE A 94 3.77 -3.75 13.31
N SER A 95 4.23 -4.11 14.50
CA SER A 95 5.31 -5.09 14.68
C SER A 95 4.92 -6.48 14.16
N LEU A 96 3.67 -6.88 14.38
CA LEU A 96 3.13 -8.14 13.86
C LEU A 96 2.98 -8.13 12.33
N LEU A 97 2.64 -6.98 11.74
CA LEU A 97 2.61 -6.80 10.29
C LEU A 97 4.00 -6.91 9.68
N ALA A 98 5.01 -6.27 10.28
CA ALA A 98 6.41 -6.35 9.84
C ALA A 98 6.91 -7.81 9.87
N LYS A 99 6.59 -8.55 10.93
CA LYS A 99 6.93 -9.98 11.03
C LYS A 99 6.24 -10.84 9.94
N LYS A 100 5.00 -10.51 9.56
CA LYS A 100 4.24 -11.29 8.58
C LYS A 100 4.57 -10.96 7.13
N TYR A 101 4.67 -9.67 6.82
CA TYR A 101 4.75 -9.17 5.45
C TYR A 101 6.15 -8.65 5.07
N GLY A 102 7.10 -8.64 6.01
CA GLY A 102 8.41 -8.02 5.82
C GLY A 102 8.35 -6.50 5.95
N TYR A 103 9.36 -5.79 5.46
CA TYR A 103 9.53 -4.33 5.58
C TYR A 103 9.75 -3.83 7.03
N ASP A 104 10.33 -2.63 7.13
CA ASP A 104 10.54 -1.98 8.41
C ASP A 104 9.22 -1.47 9.01
N GLU A 105 9.14 -1.45 10.34
CA GLU A 105 7.97 -0.92 11.06
C GLU A 105 7.61 0.52 10.63
N LEU A 106 8.61 1.33 10.28
CA LEU A 106 8.40 2.69 9.77
C LEU A 106 7.64 2.71 8.43
N VAL A 107 7.85 1.72 7.56
CA VAL A 107 7.10 1.59 6.30
C VAL A 107 5.64 1.27 6.61
N HIS A 108 5.39 0.33 7.51
CA HIS A 108 4.02 0.01 7.94
C HIS A 108 3.32 1.19 8.63
N GLU A 109 4.06 1.99 9.39
CA GLU A 109 3.52 3.16 10.06
C GLU A 109 3.22 4.29 9.06
N MET A 110 4.19 4.74 8.27
CA MET A 110 4.04 5.92 7.42
C MET A 110 3.27 5.63 6.13
N ASN A 111 3.71 4.63 5.36
CA ASN A 111 3.12 4.31 4.07
C ASN A 111 1.83 3.49 4.21
N GLY A 112 1.69 2.78 5.31
CA GLY A 112 0.50 2.01 5.64
C GLY A 112 -0.50 2.77 6.50
N VAL A 113 -0.44 2.54 7.81
CA VAL A 113 -1.45 3.00 8.77
C VAL A 113 -1.64 4.51 8.73
N GLY A 114 -0.56 5.28 8.67
CA GLY A 114 -0.56 6.74 8.63
C GLY A 114 -1.20 7.30 7.37
N PHE A 115 -0.84 6.77 6.20
CA PHE A 115 -1.47 7.10 4.94
C PHE A 115 -3.00 6.88 5.00
N HIS A 116 -3.44 5.70 5.44
CA HIS A 116 -4.87 5.41 5.55
C HIS A 116 -5.56 6.33 6.56
N PHE A 117 -4.95 6.59 7.70
CA PHE A 117 -5.51 7.48 8.72
C PHE A 117 -5.76 8.89 8.17
N ILE A 118 -4.83 9.42 7.38
CA ILE A 118 -4.98 10.74 6.72
C ILE A 118 -6.17 10.74 5.75
N GLN A 119 -6.33 9.70 4.92
CA GLN A 119 -7.46 9.63 3.99
C GLN A 119 -8.80 9.51 4.73
N GLN A 120 -8.85 8.67 5.77
CA GLN A 120 -10.07 8.44 6.56
C GLN A 120 -10.52 9.70 7.31
N SER A 121 -9.57 10.46 7.86
CA SER A 121 -9.84 11.68 8.63
C SER A 121 -10.45 12.81 7.80
N LYS A 122 -10.32 12.77 6.46
CA LYS A 122 -10.95 13.73 5.54
C LYS A 122 -12.43 13.45 5.31
N ILE A 123 -12.93 12.30 5.76
CA ILE A 123 -14.27 11.80 5.43
C ILE A 123 -15.16 11.91 6.67
N LYS A 124 -16.06 12.91 6.69
CA LYS A 124 -16.94 13.22 7.84
C LYS A 124 -17.77 12.03 8.32
N ASP A 125 -18.22 11.17 7.40
CA ASP A 125 -19.06 10.01 7.69
C ASP A 125 -18.29 8.68 7.58
N PHE A 126 -16.97 8.71 7.79
CA PHE A 126 -16.16 7.50 7.66
C PHE A 126 -16.58 6.42 8.64
N CYS A 127 -16.78 6.78 9.90
CA CYS A 127 -17.17 5.86 10.97
C CYS A 127 -18.68 5.67 11.01
N ASN A 128 -19.16 4.69 10.24
CA ASN A 128 -20.54 4.23 10.31
C ASN A 128 -20.64 2.89 11.06
N GLU A 129 -21.87 2.50 11.41
CA GLU A 129 -22.15 1.30 12.21
C GLU A 129 -21.54 0.02 11.62
N LYS A 130 -21.65 -0.17 10.30
CA LYS A 130 -21.09 -1.33 9.60
C LYS A 130 -19.58 -1.43 9.79
N ARG A 131 -18.86 -0.32 9.59
CA ARG A 131 -17.40 -0.27 9.70
C ARG A 131 -16.94 -0.43 11.15
N VAL A 132 -17.63 0.20 12.10
CA VAL A 132 -17.32 0.03 13.52
C VAL A 132 -17.55 -1.41 13.97
N ALA A 133 -18.62 -2.05 13.52
CA ALA A 133 -18.89 -3.47 13.81
C ALA A 133 -17.79 -4.38 13.25
N GLU A 134 -17.35 -4.15 12.01
CA GLU A 134 -16.22 -4.88 11.42
C GLU A 134 -14.94 -4.66 12.22
N LEU A 135 -14.61 -3.42 12.57
CA LEU A 135 -13.40 -3.08 13.32
C LEU A 135 -13.36 -3.78 14.69
N LYS A 136 -14.49 -3.85 15.40
CA LYS A 136 -14.60 -4.58 16.67
C LYS A 136 -14.31 -6.08 16.53
N GLN A 137 -14.54 -6.67 15.35
CA GLN A 137 -14.24 -8.07 15.08
C GLN A 137 -12.79 -8.29 14.68
N VAL A 138 -12.25 -7.44 13.78
CA VAL A 138 -10.93 -7.68 13.18
C VAL A 138 -9.76 -7.18 14.03
N ILE A 139 -9.92 -6.10 14.79
CA ILE A 139 -8.81 -5.51 15.55
C ILE A 139 -8.29 -6.47 16.65
N PRO A 140 -9.14 -7.14 17.44
CA PRO A 140 -8.65 -8.14 18.41
C PRO A 140 -7.87 -9.28 17.74
N GLN A 141 -8.23 -9.68 16.52
CA GLN A 141 -7.50 -10.71 15.78
C GLN A 141 -6.12 -10.19 15.34
N MET A 142 -6.06 -8.97 14.80
CA MET A 142 -4.80 -8.34 14.39
C MET A 142 -3.84 -8.14 15.55
N MET A 143 -4.33 -7.79 16.75
CA MET A 143 -3.52 -7.72 17.97
C MET A 143 -2.88 -9.06 18.36
N ASN A 144 -3.44 -10.18 17.89
CA ASN A 144 -2.91 -11.53 18.09
C ASN A 144 -2.15 -12.06 16.86
N GLY A 145 -1.82 -11.21 15.89
CA GLY A 145 -1.10 -11.57 14.67
C GLY A 145 -1.95 -12.31 13.64
N GLN A 146 -3.27 -12.37 13.86
CA GLN A 146 -4.21 -12.99 12.93
C GLN A 146 -4.68 -11.95 11.92
N PHE A 147 -4.13 -12.04 10.71
CA PHE A 147 -4.47 -11.16 9.60
C PHE A 147 -5.30 -11.91 8.56
N VAL A 148 -6.50 -11.39 8.29
CA VAL A 148 -7.46 -11.93 7.32
C VAL A 148 -6.83 -11.99 5.92
N LYS A 149 -6.95 -13.14 5.25
CA LYS A 149 -6.67 -13.28 3.82
C LYS A 149 -7.97 -13.12 3.04
N LYS A 150 -8.33 -11.88 2.75
CA LYS A 150 -9.57 -11.49 2.07
C LYS A 150 -9.41 -11.43 0.54
N PHE A 151 -8.19 -11.15 0.06
CA PHE A 151 -7.87 -10.89 -1.34
C PHE A 151 -6.74 -11.79 -1.85
#